data_AF-A0A1X7VEM7-F1
#
_entry.id   AF-A0A1X7VEM7-F1
#
_cell.length_a   1.000
_cell.length_b   1.000
_cell.length_c   1.000
_cell.angle_alpha   90.00
_cell.angle_beta   90.00
_cell.angle_gamma   90.00
#
_symmetry.space_group_name_H-M   'P 1'
#
loop_
_entity.id
_entity.type
_entity.pdbx_description
1 polymer ?
#
loop_
_entity_poly.entity_id
_entity_poly.type
_entity_poly.pdbx_seq_one_letter_code
_entity_poly.pdbx_strand_id
1 'polypeptide(L)'
;MSVYFTHPVRSPLEGSAFIDVSWHSTYSLLAVLAERKSPDRGMVFICHDEGELIADMCVERSHLAETISWHPERKILAIGWSSGEITTCNAYENEIFSVSSHHHSNVNIIRWSLTGNHIISADKSGLVLLWQIESKGELYSSPVHQTKVAGVVTHCVLLGADP
;
A
#
# COMPACT_ATOMS: atom_id res chain seq x y z
N MET A 1 -0.61 -29.01 -0.67
CA MET A 1 -1.84 -28.77 0.12
C MET A 1 -2.48 -27.52 -0.47
N SER A 2 -3.52 -27.67 -1.28
CA SER A 2 -4.24 -26.54 -1.88
C SER A 2 -5.27 -26.05 -0.88
N VAL A 3 -5.11 -24.81 -0.42
CA VAL A 3 -6.11 -24.14 0.44
C VAL A 3 -7.28 -23.76 -0.46
N TYR A 4 -8.40 -24.46 -0.33
CA TYR A 4 -9.64 -24.08 -0.98
C TYR A 4 -10.21 -22.88 -0.21
N PHE A 5 -10.27 -21.72 -0.85
CA PHE A 5 -11.07 -20.61 -0.34
C PHE A 5 -12.53 -21.00 -0.47
N THR A 6 -13.22 -21.15 0.65
CA THR A 6 -14.66 -21.45 0.69
C THR A 6 -15.51 -20.25 0.25
N HIS A 7 -14.92 -19.04 0.24
CA HIS A 7 -15.60 -17.80 -0.09
C HIS A 7 -14.83 -17.01 -1.16
N PRO A 8 -15.44 -16.69 -2.32
CA PRO A 8 -14.80 -15.90 -3.35
C PRO A 8 -14.77 -14.42 -2.96
N VAL A 9 -13.58 -13.80 -3.01
CA VAL A 9 -13.44 -12.35 -2.89
C VAL A 9 -14.08 -11.67 -4.11
N ARG A 10 -14.99 -10.73 -3.87
CA ARG A 10 -15.65 -9.97 -4.92
C ARG A 10 -15.12 -8.54 -4.92
N SER A 11 -14.79 -8.06 -6.10
CA SER A 11 -14.49 -6.64 -6.31
C SER A 11 -15.71 -5.79 -5.94
N PRO A 12 -15.54 -4.68 -5.21
CA PRO A 12 -16.62 -3.70 -4.99
C PRO A 12 -17.16 -3.11 -6.31
N LEU A 13 -16.32 -3.06 -7.35
CA LEU A 13 -16.66 -2.54 -8.67
C LEU A 13 -16.63 -3.66 -9.71
N GLU A 14 -17.73 -3.80 -10.47
CA GLU A 14 -17.81 -4.75 -11.59
C GLU A 14 -16.77 -4.43 -12.67
N GLY A 15 -16.30 -5.48 -13.36
CA GLY A 15 -15.32 -5.35 -14.46
C GLY A 15 -13.89 -5.06 -14.02
N SER A 16 -13.57 -5.20 -12.73
CA SER A 16 -12.21 -5.04 -12.22
C SER A 16 -11.41 -6.34 -12.34
N ALA A 17 -10.16 -6.22 -12.76
CA ALA A 17 -9.17 -7.31 -12.76
C ALA A 17 -8.32 -7.21 -11.49
N PHE A 18 -8.09 -8.34 -10.81
CA PHE A 18 -7.18 -8.39 -9.65
C PHE A 18 -5.73 -8.45 -10.11
N ILE A 19 -4.88 -7.63 -9.48
CA ILE A 19 -3.48 -7.45 -9.86
C ILE A 19 -2.55 -8.07 -8.82
N ASP A 20 -2.79 -7.78 -7.55
CA ASP A 20 -1.97 -8.29 -6.44
C ASP A 20 -2.81 -8.39 -5.16
N VAL A 21 -2.34 -9.18 -4.21
CA VAL A 21 -2.99 -9.37 -2.92
C VAL A 21 -1.97 -9.50 -1.80
N SER A 22 -2.30 -9.00 -0.62
CA SER A 22 -1.45 -9.13 0.56
C SER A 22 -2.28 -9.39 1.81
N TRP A 23 -1.93 -10.46 2.54
CA TRP A 23 -2.47 -10.73 3.87
C TRP A 23 -1.76 -9.88 4.91
N HIS A 24 -2.53 -9.37 5.87
CA HIS A 24 -1.94 -8.87 7.10
C HIS A 24 -1.31 -10.05 7.86
N SER A 25 -0.12 -9.85 8.44
CA SER A 25 0.64 -10.86 9.18
C SER A 25 -0.11 -11.45 10.39
N THR A 26 -0.79 -10.59 11.15
CA THR A 26 -1.48 -10.95 12.41
C THR A 26 -3.00 -11.06 12.31
N TYR A 27 -3.66 -10.21 11.52
CA TYR A 27 -5.12 -10.17 11.42
C TYR A 27 -5.62 -10.90 10.17
N SER A 28 -6.81 -11.49 10.25
CA SER A 28 -7.55 -12.03 9.09
C SER A 28 -8.05 -10.92 8.17
N LEU A 29 -7.11 -10.20 7.53
CA LEU A 29 -7.35 -9.09 6.63
C LEU A 29 -6.55 -9.32 5.34
N LEU A 30 -7.25 -9.26 4.22
CA LEU A 30 -6.69 -9.36 2.89
C LEU A 30 -6.86 -8.01 2.17
N ALA A 31 -5.75 -7.40 1.81
CA ALA A 31 -5.73 -6.26 0.89
C ALA A 31 -5.65 -6.79 -0.55
N VAL A 32 -6.42 -6.17 -1.44
CA VAL A 32 -6.49 -6.54 -2.86
C VAL A 32 -6.28 -5.29 -3.71
N LEU A 33 -5.33 -5.37 -4.64
CA LEU A 33 -5.19 -4.42 -5.73
C LEU A 33 -6.04 -4.90 -6.90
N ALA A 34 -6.85 -4.00 -7.40
CA ALA A 34 -7.63 -4.22 -8.60
C ALA A 34 -7.47 -3.03 -9.54
N GLU A 35 -7.60 -3.29 -10.82
CA GLU A 35 -7.73 -2.25 -11.84
C GLU A 35 -9.01 -2.43 -12.61
N ARG A 36 -9.65 -1.32 -12.98
CA ARG A 36 -10.73 -1.33 -13.96
C ARG A 36 -10.22 -0.70 -15.24
N LYS A 37 -10.44 -1.37 -16.38
CA LYS A 37 -10.15 -0.82 -17.70
C LYS A 37 -11.35 -0.04 -18.20
N SER A 38 -11.13 1.13 -18.77
CA SER A 38 -12.17 2.01 -19.36
C SER A 38 -13.22 2.57 -18.36
N PRO A 39 -12.94 3.71 -17.68
CA PRO A 39 -11.65 4.40 -17.62
C PRO A 39 -10.67 3.64 -16.74
N ASP A 40 -9.38 3.77 -17.04
CA ASP A 40 -8.31 3.17 -16.23
C ASP A 40 -8.35 3.75 -14.82
N ARG A 41 -8.63 2.89 -13.85
CA ARG A 41 -8.70 3.23 -12.44
C ARG A 41 -8.09 2.16 -11.58
N GLY A 42 -7.21 2.57 -10.68
CA GLY A 42 -6.70 1.71 -9.63
C GLY A 42 -7.65 1.71 -8.45
N MET A 43 -7.79 0.55 -7.84
CA MET A 43 -8.57 0.35 -6.64
C MET A 43 -7.79 -0.53 -5.67
N VAL A 44 -7.80 -0.16 -4.40
CA VAL A 44 -7.33 -1.00 -3.31
C VAL A 44 -8.46 -1.15 -2.32
N PHE A 45 -8.84 -2.39 -2.01
CA PHE A 45 -9.85 -2.66 -1.00
C PHE A 45 -9.38 -3.72 -0.01
N ILE A 46 -9.95 -3.69 1.19
CA ILE A 46 -9.65 -4.65 2.26
C ILE A 46 -10.88 -5.52 2.52
N CYS A 47 -10.67 -6.82 2.66
CA CYS A 47 -11.69 -7.79 3.01
C CYS A 47 -11.23 -8.70 4.15
N HIS A 48 -12.19 -9.29 4.85
CA HIS A 48 -11.96 -10.37 5.79
C HIS A 48 -11.59 -11.67 5.07
N ASP A 49 -11.11 -12.66 5.82
CA ASP A 49 -10.79 -13.99 5.30
C ASP A 49 -11.98 -14.76 4.72
N GLU A 50 -13.19 -14.39 5.14
CA GLU A 50 -14.46 -14.86 4.58
C GLU A 50 -14.86 -14.12 3.28
N GLY A 51 -14.03 -13.21 2.77
CA GLY A 51 -14.29 -12.44 1.54
C GLY A 51 -15.29 -11.30 1.71
N GLU A 52 -15.75 -11.03 2.93
CA GLU A 52 -16.56 -9.86 3.26
C GLU A 52 -15.72 -8.58 3.16
N LEU A 53 -16.22 -7.60 2.40
CA LEU A 53 -15.57 -6.31 2.27
C LEU A 53 -15.69 -5.52 3.57
N ILE A 54 -14.58 -4.93 4.02
CA ILE A 54 -14.66 -3.92 5.09
C ILE A 54 -15.18 -2.65 4.45
N ALA A 55 -16.40 -2.27 4.82
CA ALA A 55 -17.03 -1.03 4.36
C ALA A 55 -16.09 0.17 4.60
N ASP A 56 -16.14 1.14 3.70
CA ASP A 56 -15.31 2.37 3.69
C ASP A 56 -13.79 2.19 3.45
N MET A 57 -13.29 0.96 3.51
CA MET A 57 -11.88 0.63 3.27
C MET A 57 -11.60 0.28 1.81
N CYS A 58 -12.09 1.15 0.91
CA CYS A 58 -11.90 1.08 -0.53
C CYS A 58 -11.35 2.40 -1.04
N VAL A 59 -10.11 2.37 -1.55
CA VAL A 59 -9.44 3.54 -2.11
C VAL A 59 -9.44 3.40 -3.63
N GLU A 60 -10.22 4.22 -4.32
CA GLU A 60 -10.23 4.34 -5.78
C GLU A 60 -9.46 5.60 -6.22
N ARG A 61 -8.67 5.48 -7.30
CA ARG A 61 -7.94 6.59 -7.93
C ARG A 61 -8.02 6.51 -9.45
N SER A 62 -7.79 7.64 -10.12
CA SER A 62 -7.59 7.73 -11.58
C SER A 62 -6.23 7.18 -12.06
N HIS A 63 -5.45 6.64 -11.14
CA HIS A 63 -4.12 6.09 -11.37
C HIS A 63 -4.07 4.68 -10.79
N LEU A 64 -3.17 3.84 -11.31
CA LEU A 64 -3.06 2.44 -10.90
C LEU A 64 -2.35 2.33 -9.55
N ALA A 65 -2.79 1.42 -8.70
CA ALA A 65 -2.02 1.02 -7.53
C ALA A 65 -0.94 0.03 -7.98
N GLU A 66 0.30 0.28 -7.59
CA GLU A 66 1.46 -0.46 -8.11
C GLU A 66 2.11 -1.35 -7.04
N THR A 67 1.90 -1.02 -5.77
CA THR A 67 2.42 -1.79 -4.64
C THR A 67 1.60 -1.52 -3.40
N ILE A 68 1.51 -2.53 -2.53
CA ILE A 68 0.97 -2.40 -1.17
C ILE A 68 1.89 -3.02 -0.14
N SER A 69 1.76 -2.56 1.11
CA SER A 69 2.39 -3.20 2.25
C SER A 69 1.58 -2.95 3.53
N TRP A 70 1.28 -4.02 4.27
CA TRP A 70 0.71 -3.92 5.61
C TRP A 70 1.76 -3.47 6.62
N HIS A 71 1.33 -2.66 7.60
CA HIS A 71 2.08 -2.41 8.81
C HIS A 71 2.25 -3.75 9.58
N PRO A 72 3.41 -4.00 10.22
CA PRO A 72 3.70 -5.30 10.85
C PRO A 72 2.72 -5.73 11.95
N GLU A 73 2.20 -4.79 12.75
CA GLU A 73 1.30 -5.10 13.87
C GLU A 73 -0.06 -4.38 13.90
N ARG A 74 -0.33 -3.43 13.00
CA ARG A 74 -1.49 -2.54 13.08
C ARG A 74 -2.23 -2.64 11.76
N LYS A 75 -3.55 -2.44 11.79
CA LYS A 75 -4.42 -2.53 10.60
C LYS A 75 -4.25 -1.33 9.65
N ILE A 76 -3.02 -0.95 9.35
CA ILE A 76 -2.67 0.18 8.49
C ILE A 76 -2.03 -0.41 7.23
N LEU A 77 -2.61 -0.08 6.08
CA LEU A 77 -2.11 -0.44 4.77
C LEU A 77 -1.43 0.78 4.13
N ALA A 78 -0.26 0.59 3.55
CA ALA A 78 0.40 1.58 2.71
C ALA A 78 0.26 1.19 1.23
N ILE A 79 -0.02 2.17 0.38
CA ILE A 79 -0.29 2.00 -1.06
C ILE A 79 0.62 2.98 -1.83
N GLY A 80 1.32 2.48 -2.83
CA GLY A 80 2.04 3.29 -3.81
C GLY A 80 1.29 3.35 -5.14
N TRP A 81 1.10 4.56 -5.67
CA TRP A 81 0.35 4.78 -6.91
C TRP A 81 1.28 5.09 -8.10
N SER A 82 0.76 4.84 -9.31
CA SER A 82 1.48 5.11 -10.55
C SER A 82 1.71 6.62 -10.81
N SER A 83 0.98 7.49 -10.12
CA SER A 83 1.14 8.95 -10.14
C SER A 83 2.30 9.48 -9.30
N GLY A 84 2.87 8.67 -8.39
CA GLY A 84 3.77 9.17 -7.34
C GLY A 84 3.07 9.39 -5.99
N GLU A 85 1.74 9.32 -5.94
CA GLU A 85 1.03 9.40 -4.66
C GLU A 85 1.37 8.20 -3.77
N ILE A 86 1.47 8.46 -2.47
CA ILE A 86 1.47 7.43 -1.42
C ILE A 86 0.22 7.65 -0.58
N THR A 87 -0.54 6.58 -0.36
CA THR A 87 -1.71 6.58 0.52
C THR A 87 -1.50 5.61 1.66
N THR A 88 -1.87 6.01 2.87
CA THR A 88 -2.01 5.11 4.01
C THR A 88 -3.48 5.03 4.41
N CYS A 89 -3.90 3.83 4.80
CA CYS A 89 -5.29 3.52 5.05
C CYS A 89 -5.39 2.73 6.36
N ASN A 90 -5.95 3.35 7.38
CA ASN A 90 -6.13 2.78 8.71
C ASN A 90 -7.50 2.11 8.82
N ALA A 91 -7.52 0.78 8.75
CA ALA A 91 -8.73 -0.04 8.79
C ALA A 91 -9.40 -0.13 10.16
N TYR A 92 -8.75 0.34 11.21
CA TYR A 92 -9.33 0.38 12.55
C TYR A 92 -10.08 1.69 12.80
N GLU A 93 -9.49 2.82 12.40
CA GLU A 93 -10.06 4.15 12.63
C GLU A 93 -10.82 4.70 11.42
N ASN A 94 -10.80 4.00 10.29
CA ASN A 94 -11.40 4.42 9.01
C ASN A 94 -10.83 5.76 8.52
N GLU A 95 -9.51 5.94 8.69
CA GLU A 95 -8.78 7.14 8.28
C GLU A 95 -7.91 6.86 7.04
N ILE A 96 -7.89 7.81 6.12
CA ILE A 96 -7.10 7.74 4.89
C ILE A 96 -6.25 9.00 4.81
N PHE A 97 -4.93 8.83 4.69
CA PHE A 97 -3.97 9.92 4.49
C PHE A 97 -3.29 9.75 3.14
N SER A 98 -2.92 10.84 2.47
CA SER A 98 -2.24 10.79 1.19
C SER A 98 -1.23 11.92 1.03
N VAL A 99 -0.09 11.61 0.43
CA VAL A 99 0.98 12.57 0.10
C VAL A 99 1.38 12.36 -1.36
N SER A 100 1.38 13.44 -2.14
CA SER A 100 1.65 13.40 -3.59
C SER A 100 2.75 14.36 -4.07
N SER A 101 3.35 15.13 -3.16
CA SER A 101 4.27 16.23 -3.51
C SER A 101 5.74 15.83 -3.75
N HIS A 102 6.11 14.56 -3.58
CA HIS A 102 7.53 14.16 -3.53
C HIS A 102 7.96 13.20 -4.64
N HIS A 103 7.23 12.10 -4.85
CA HIS A 103 7.48 11.23 -6.00
C HIS A 103 6.81 11.81 -7.24
N HIS A 104 7.56 11.80 -8.35
CA HIS A 104 7.13 12.33 -9.64
C HIS A 104 6.97 11.23 -10.70
N SER A 105 7.02 9.97 -10.24
CA SER A 105 6.96 8.78 -11.05
C SER A 105 6.28 7.68 -10.23
N ASN A 106 5.85 6.64 -10.92
CA ASN A 106 5.25 5.43 -10.38
C ASN A 106 6.03 4.88 -9.17
N VAL A 107 5.37 4.82 -8.02
CA VAL A 107 5.89 4.27 -6.77
C VAL A 107 5.83 2.75 -6.85
N ASN A 108 6.95 2.12 -7.19
CA ASN A 108 7.01 0.68 -7.42
C ASN A 108 7.51 -0.11 -6.19
N ILE A 109 7.94 0.60 -5.13
CA ILE A 109 8.30 -0.01 -3.85
C ILE A 109 7.65 0.77 -2.73
N ILE A 110 6.99 0.05 -1.83
CA ILE A 110 6.61 0.54 -0.51
C ILE A 110 6.84 -0.58 0.51
N ARG A 111 7.51 -0.28 1.62
CA ARG A 111 7.81 -1.25 2.69
C ARG A 111 7.81 -0.56 4.05
N TRP A 112 7.18 -1.19 5.03
CA TRP A 112 7.28 -0.79 6.42
C TRP A 112 8.61 -1.21 7.03
N SER A 113 9.11 -0.45 8.01
CA SER A 113 10.13 -0.94 8.93
C SER A 113 9.53 -2.05 9.80
N LEU A 114 10.38 -2.94 10.31
CA LEU A 114 9.95 -3.99 11.25
C LEU A 114 9.33 -3.43 12.52
N THR A 115 9.79 -2.25 12.94
CA THR A 115 9.24 -1.51 14.09
C THR A 115 7.92 -0.79 13.78
N GLY A 116 7.53 -0.67 12.51
CA GLY A 116 6.31 0.02 12.08
C GLY A 116 6.38 1.55 12.06
N ASN A 117 7.44 2.17 12.59
CA ASN A 117 7.55 3.62 12.73
C ASN A 117 7.97 4.34 11.42
N HIS A 118 8.41 3.60 10.42
CA HIS A 118 8.88 4.17 9.15
C HIS A 118 8.34 3.40 7.94
N ILE A 119 8.28 4.10 6.81
CA ILE A 119 8.05 3.52 5.49
C ILE A 119 9.20 3.94 4.58
N ILE A 120 9.74 3.00 3.80
CA ILE A 120 10.56 3.31 2.65
C ILE A 120 9.71 3.22 1.39
N SER A 121 9.80 4.22 0.54
CA SER A 121 9.19 4.23 -0.79
C SER A 121 10.24 4.50 -1.86
N ALA A 122 10.07 3.88 -3.03
CA ALA A 122 10.89 4.19 -4.20
C ALA A 122 10.02 4.27 -5.45
N ASP A 123 10.39 5.20 -6.35
CA ASP A 123 9.76 5.32 -7.66
C ASP A 123 10.65 4.81 -8.81
N LYS A 124 10.03 4.59 -9.97
CA LYS A 124 10.71 4.12 -11.19
C LYS A 124 11.77 5.10 -11.71
N SER A 125 11.82 6.33 -11.22
CA SER A 125 12.87 7.27 -11.59
C SER A 125 14.14 7.07 -10.76
N GLY A 126 14.11 6.24 -9.71
CA GLY A 126 15.22 6.00 -8.79
C GLY A 126 15.22 6.92 -7.56
N LEU A 127 14.14 7.67 -7.31
CA LEU A 127 14.00 8.44 -6.06
C LEU A 127 13.58 7.49 -4.93
N VAL A 128 14.29 7.52 -3.81
CA VAL A 128 14.01 6.73 -2.61
C VAL A 128 13.80 7.67 -1.44
N LEU A 129 12.67 7.50 -0.74
CA LEU A 129 12.26 8.33 0.38
C LEU A 129 12.03 7.47 1.62
N LEU A 130 12.47 7.97 2.76
CA LEU A 130 12.17 7.40 4.08
C LEU A 130 11.19 8.33 4.79
N TRP A 131 10.06 7.78 5.19
CA TRP A 131 8.99 8.49 5.88
C TRP A 131 8.92 8.06 7.33
N GLN A 132 8.68 9.02 8.22
CA GLN A 132 8.19 8.73 9.56
C GLN A 132 6.67 8.68 9.50
N ILE A 133 6.08 7.83 10.34
CA ILE A 133 4.63 7.62 10.40
C ILE A 133 4.12 7.92 11.81
N GLU A 134 2.99 8.61 11.91
CA GLU A 134 2.28 8.83 13.16
C GLU A 134 1.42 7.62 13.56
N SER A 135 0.98 7.55 14.81
CA SER A 135 0.20 6.43 15.36
C SER A 135 -1.05 6.08 14.54
N LYS A 136 -1.67 7.09 13.90
CA LYS A 136 -2.87 6.95 13.06
C LYS A 136 -2.58 6.44 11.65
N GLY A 137 -1.31 6.40 11.24
CA GLY A 137 -0.88 6.06 9.89
C GLY A 137 -0.61 7.28 9.01
N GLU A 138 -0.72 8.51 9.51
CA GLU A 138 -0.39 9.72 8.77
C GLU A 138 1.13 9.79 8.49
N LEU A 139 1.49 10.09 7.25
CA LEU A 139 2.88 10.39 6.90
C LEU A 139 3.20 11.82 7.34
N TYR A 140 4.36 12.00 7.96
CA TYR A 140 4.89 13.35 8.18
C TYR A 140 5.01 14.09 6.83
N SER A 141 4.75 15.38 6.85
CA SER A 141 4.66 16.22 5.64
C SER A 141 5.93 16.23 4.78
N SER A 142 7.09 15.93 5.38
CA SER A 142 8.38 15.82 4.70
C SER A 142 9.07 14.51 5.04
N PRO A 143 9.77 13.87 4.09
CA PRO A 143 10.54 12.67 4.34
C PRO A 143 11.73 12.95 5.28
N VAL A 144 12.06 11.97 6.11
CA VAL A 144 13.22 11.99 7.02
C VAL A 144 14.51 11.91 6.23
N HIS A 145 14.51 11.11 5.15
CA HIS A 145 15.65 10.96 4.27
C HIS A 145 15.20 10.86 2.82
N GLN A 146 16.01 11.41 1.93
CA GLN A 146 15.80 11.38 0.49
C GLN A 146 17.12 11.08 -0.20
N THR A 147 17.12 10.08 -1.08
CA THR A 147 18.28 9.75 -1.90
C THR A 147 17.85 9.41 -3.32
N LYS A 148 18.77 9.63 -4.26
CA LYS A 148 18.58 9.30 -5.67
C LYS A 148 19.59 8.23 -6.05
N VAL A 149 19.11 7.11 -6.56
CA VAL A 149 19.96 6.04 -7.09
C VAL A 149 19.92 6.02 -8.60
N ALA A 150 20.96 5.46 -9.22
CA ALA A 150 21.01 5.28 -10.66
C ALA A 150 20.11 4.10 -11.08
N GLY A 151 19.13 4.38 -11.93
CA GLY A 151 18.23 3.36 -12.48
C GLY A 151 17.00 3.05 -11.61
N VAL A 152 16.31 1.97 -11.96
CA VAL A 152 15.06 1.56 -11.31
C VAL A 152 15.39 0.75 -10.06
N VAL A 153 14.81 1.14 -8.93
CA VAL A 153 14.93 0.37 -7.69
C VAL A 153 14.01 -0.84 -7.78
N THR A 154 14.55 -2.03 -7.55
CA THR A 154 13.75 -3.27 -7.61
C THR A 154 13.41 -3.82 -6.24
N HIS A 155 14.27 -3.57 -5.25
CA HIS A 155 14.12 -4.06 -3.88
C HIS A 155 14.67 -3.03 -2.88
N CYS A 156 13.96 -2.85 -1.77
CA CYS A 156 14.43 -2.10 -0.61
C CYS A 156 14.23 -2.93 0.65
N VAL A 157 15.21 -2.89 1.54
CA VAL A 157 15.14 -3.53 2.86
C VAL A 157 15.48 -2.48 3.91
N LEU A 158 14.58 -2.27 4.86
CA LEU A 158 14.84 -1.49 6.06
C LEU A 158 15.38 -2.42 7.13
N LEU A 159 16.69 -2.37 7.34
CA LEU A 159 17.31 -3.05 8.48
C LEU A 159 17.09 -2.18 9.71
N GLY A 160 16.60 -2.79 10.79
CA GLY A 160 16.69 -2.16 12.10
C GLY A 160 18.16 -1.95 12.45
N ALA A 161 18.48 -0.90 13.21
CA ALA A 161 19.76 -0.89 13.89
C ALA A 161 19.77 -2.10 14.84
N ASP A 162 20.66 -3.07 14.60
CA ASP A 162 20.95 -4.09 15.60
C ASP A 162 21.43 -3.36 16.86
N PRO A 163 20.92 -3.71 18.06
CA PRO A 163 21.33 -3.07 19.32
C PRO A 163 22.81 -3.30 19.64
#